data_AF-D4JDI8-F1
#
_entry.id   AF-D4JDI8-F1
#
_cell.length_a   1.000
_cell.length_b   1.000
_cell.length_c   1.000
_cell.angle_alpha   90.00
_cell.angle_beta   90.00
_cell.angle_gamma   90.00
#
_symmetry.space_group_name_H-M   'P 1'
#
loop_
_entity.id
_entity.type
_entity.pdbx_description
1 polymer ?
#
loop_
_entity_poly.entity_id
_entity_poly.type
_entity_poly.pdbx_seq_one_letter_code
_entity_poly.pdbx_strand_id
1 'polypeptide(L)' 'MQQTEWVYCPVCGNKTRDRIREDTVLINYPLYCPKCKRKSLIQAKQLHIVVIKEPDA' A
#
# COMPACT_ATOMS: atom_id res chain seq x y z
N MET A 1 -7.24 20.57 -6.89
CA MET A 1 -7.85 19.24 -6.68
C MET A 1 -6.75 18.32 -6.22
N GLN A 2 -6.91 17.62 -5.09
CA GLN A 2 -5.88 16.72 -4.57
C GLN A 2 -5.87 15.43 -5.40
N GLN A 3 -4.71 15.02 -5.92
CA GLN A 3 -4.60 13.79 -6.71
C GLN A 3 -4.87 12.57 -5.81
N THR A 4 -5.64 11.62 -6.34
CA THR A 4 -5.97 10.36 -5.67
C THR A 4 -5.49 9.20 -6.54
N GLU A 5 -4.73 8.29 -5.95
CA GLU A 5 -4.24 7.09 -6.61
C GLU A 5 -4.76 5.85 -5.90
N TRP A 6 -4.95 4.78 -6.65
CA TRP A 6 -5.26 3.47 -6.08
C TRP A 6 -3.99 2.80 -5.58
N VAL A 7 -4.06 2.18 -4.41
CA VAL A 7 -2.97 1.34 -3.92
C VAL A 7 -3.03 0.00 -4.65
N TYR A 8 -1.93 -0.39 -5.27
CA TYR A 8 -1.81 -1.70 -5.92
C TYR A 8 -1.11 -2.68 -4.99
N CYS A 9 -1.54 -3.93 -5.02
CA CYS A 9 -0.97 -4.97 -4.19
C CYS A 9 0.47 -5.25 -4.62
N PRO A 10 1.46 -5.16 -3.73
CA PRO A 10 2.87 -5.39 -4.09
C PRO A 10 3.18 -6.83 -4.50
N VAL A 11 2.31 -7.78 -4.14
CA VAL A 11 2.51 -9.22 -4.42
C VAL A 11 1.96 -9.61 -5.79
N CYS A 12 0.79 -9.10 -6.17
CA CYS A 12 0.09 -9.53 -7.39
C CYS A 12 -0.20 -8.41 -8.39
N GLY A 13 0.19 -7.17 -8.10
CA GLY A 13 -0.09 -6.00 -8.93
C GLY A 13 -1.57 -5.64 -9.05
N ASN A 14 -2.47 -6.36 -8.37
CA ASN A 14 -3.90 -6.11 -8.49
C ASN A 14 -4.29 -4.87 -7.69
N LYS A 15 -5.25 -4.11 -8.22
CA LYS A 15 -5.82 -2.95 -7.54
C LYS A 15 -6.44 -3.37 -6.20
N THR A 16 -6.08 -2.70 -5.12
CA THR A 16 -6.70 -2.91 -3.80
C THR A 16 -7.91 -2.00 -3.59
N ARG A 17 -8.55 -2.11 -2.42
CA ARG A 17 -9.70 -1.26 -2.06
C ARG A 17 -9.27 0.11 -1.52
N ASP A 18 -7.99 0.28 -1.22
CA ASP A 18 -7.45 1.48 -0.62
C ASP A 18 -7.08 2.52 -1.68
N ARG A 19 -7.45 3.76 -1.41
CA ARG A 19 -7.05 4.95 -2.17
C ARG A 19 -6.25 5.85 -1.26
N ILE A 20 -5.18 6.42 -1.80
CA ILE A 20 -4.35 7.39 -1.09
C ILE A 20 -4.41 8.73 -1.83
N ARG A 21 -4.33 9.82 -1.06
CA ARG A 21 -4.15 11.17 -1.57
C ARG A 21 -2.70 11.60 -1.44
N GLU A 22 -2.35 12.69 -2.11
CA GLU A 22 -1.02 13.32 -1.97
C GLU A 22 -0.68 13.65 -0.51
N ASP A 23 -1.65 14.09 0.28
CA ASP A 23 -1.51 14.39 1.71
C ASP A 23 -1.60 13.16 2.64
N THR A 24 -1.90 11.97 2.09
CA THR A 24 -2.02 10.76 2.91
C THR A 24 -0.65 10.21 3.28
N VAL A 25 -0.44 9.97 4.58
CA VAL A 25 0.73 9.30 5.12
C VAL A 25 0.30 8.01 5.83
N LEU A 26 0.75 6.87 5.33
CA LEU A 26 0.57 5.56 5.93
C LEU A 26 1.90 5.06 6.48
N ILE A 27 1.92 4.65 7.75
CA ILE A 27 3.10 4.14 8.44
C ILE A 27 2.74 2.76 9.01
N ASN A 28 3.53 1.73 8.68
CA ASN A 28 3.27 0.34 9.10
C ASN A 28 1.83 -0.11 8.82
N TYR A 29 1.27 0.30 7.68
CA TYR A 29 -0.13 0.05 7.37
C TYR A 29 -0.31 -1.37 6.82
N PRO A 30 -1.17 -2.20 7.43
CA PRO A 30 -1.40 -3.56 6.97
C PRO A 30 -2.38 -3.57 5.78
N LEU A 31 -1.84 -3.54 4.56
CA LEU A 31 -2.63 -3.63 3.33
C LEU A 31 -3.11 -5.07 3.12
N TYR A 32 -4.43 -5.28 3.13
CA TYR A 32 -5.02 -6.57 2.81
C TYR A 32 -5.31 -6.72 1.31
N CYS A 33 -4.84 -7.80 0.71
CA CYS A 33 -5.19 -8.15 -0.66
C CYS A 33 -6.20 -9.30 -0.70
N PRO A 34 -7.43 -9.10 -1.23
CA PRO A 34 -8.42 -10.18 -1.34
C PRO A 34 -8.02 -11.29 -2.32
N LYS A 35 -7.17 -10.97 -3.32
CA LYS A 35 -6.67 -11.95 -4.30
C LYS A 35 -5.59 -12.85 -3.69
N CYS A 36 -4.62 -12.26 -2.97
CA CYS A 36 -3.56 -13.01 -2.30
C CYS A 36 -4.00 -13.62 -0.96
N LYS A 37 -5.11 -13.15 -0.39
CA LYS A 37 -5.62 -13.50 0.95
C LYS A 37 -4.57 -13.34 2.05
N ARG A 38 -3.68 -12.35 1.89
CA ARG A 38 -2.57 -12.04 2.80
C ARG A 38 -2.53 -10.54 3.05
N LYS A 39 -1.92 -10.17 4.18
CA LYS A 39 -1.64 -8.79 4.55
C LYS A 39 -0.17 -8.50 4.26
N SER A 40 0.14 -7.30 3.78
CA SER A 40 1.49 -6.81 3.60
C SER A 40 1.62 -5.47 4.31
N LEU A 41 2.70 -5.26 5.04
CA LEU A 41 2.97 -3.96 5.64
C LEU A 41 3.50 -3.01 4.57
N ILE A 42 2.86 -1.86 4.45
CA ILE A 42 3.26 -0.80 3.53
C ILE A 42 3.44 0.52 4.25
N GLN A 43 4.27 1.38 3.68
CA GLN A 43 4.30 2.80 3.96
C GLN A 43 3.86 3.53 2.71
N ALA A 44 3.09 4.60 2.88
CA ALA A 44 2.73 5.49 1.80
C ALA A 44 3.01 6.94 2.21
N LYS A 45 3.64 7.72 1.33
CA LYS A 45 3.85 9.15 1.53
C LYS A 45 3.92 9.83 0.17
N GLN A 46 3.15 10.90 -0.04
CA GLN A 46 3.14 11.64 -1.31
C GLN A 46 2.96 10.71 -2.52
N LEU A 47 1.96 9.84 -2.46
CA LEU A 47 1.63 8.82 -3.48
C LEU A 47 2.70 7.73 -3.72
N HIS A 48 3.86 7.79 -3.06
CA HIS A 48 4.84 6.71 -3.09
C HIS A 48 4.45 5.62 -2.10
N ILE A 49 4.32 4.40 -2.58
CA ILE A 49 4.04 3.21 -1.77
C ILE A 49 5.30 2.36 -1.69
N VAL A 50 5.74 2.05 -0.47
CA VAL A 50 6.90 1.20 -0.18
C VAL A 50 6.43 0.01 0.64
N VAL A 51 6.92 -1.17 0.32
CA VAL A 51 6.63 -2.39 1.09
C VAL A 51 7.65 -2.51 2.20
N ILE A 52 7.18 -2.60 3.45
CA ILE A 52 8.03 -2.94 4.58
C ILE A 52 8.21 -4.44 4.53
N LYS A 53 9.38 -4.88 4.07
CA LYS A 53 9.84 -6.25 4.29
C LYS A 53 10.65 -6.23 5.59
N GLU A 54 10.30 -7.07 6.55
CA GLU A 54 11.23 -7.36 7.63
C GLU A 54 12.53 -7.87 7.00
N PRO A 55 13.71 -7.37 7.41
CA PRO A 55 14.97 -7.94 6.97
C PRO A 55 15.00 -9.40 7.42
N ASP A 56 15.07 -10.32 6.46
CA ASP A 56 15.34 -11.74 6.70
C ASP A 56 16.69 -11.80 7.44
N ALA A 57 16.66 -12.21 8.70
CA ALA A 57 17.83 -12.26 9.59
C ALA A 57 18.63 -13.55 9.40
#